data_AF-A0A2G1LZA8-F1
#
_entry.id   AF-A0A2G1LZA8-F1
#
_cell.length_a   1.000
_cell.length_b   1.000
_cell.length_c   1.000
_cell.angle_alpha   90.00
_cell.angle_beta   90.00
_cell.angle_gamma   90.00
#
_symmetry.space_group_name_H-M   'P 1'
#
loop_
_entity.id
_entity.type
_entity.pdbx_description
1 polymer ?
#
loop_
_entity_poly.entity_id
_entity_poly.type
_entity_poly.pdbx_seq_one_letter_code
_entity_poly.pdbx_strand_id
1 'polypeptide(L)'
;MNRLFAVESPSCDHYERVRCTARELTVERIRLCRHADDLARCEAMLAQANSGWLYGLDRAFTRAERGERLVEVRNRIVLLGLGRAAPRTKGPRLDPASLPDDALLRLIQSHADPQVVVALRAERQRRLQTITGPKP
;
A
#
# COMPACT_ATOMS: atom_id res chain seq x y z
N MET A 1 -1.66 -32.43 45.61
CA MET A 1 -2.17 -31.05 45.79
C MET A 1 -1.23 -30.11 45.04
N ASN A 2 -1.65 -29.64 43.87
CA ASN A 2 -0.82 -28.91 42.90
C ASN A 2 -0.67 -27.43 43.30
N ARG A 3 0.58 -26.98 43.51
CA ARG A 3 0.97 -25.57 43.61
C ARG A 3 1.75 -25.21 42.33
N LEU A 4 1.11 -24.65 41.31
CA LEU A 4 1.81 -24.35 40.03
C LEU A 4 1.44 -23.05 39.31
N PHE A 5 0.54 -22.22 39.84
CA PHE A 5 0.26 -20.92 39.22
C PHE A 5 0.21 -19.84 40.30
N ALA A 6 1.40 -19.42 40.75
CA ALA A 6 1.53 -18.05 41.22
C ALA A 6 1.24 -17.18 40.00
N VAL A 7 0.06 -16.56 39.99
CA VAL A 7 -0.25 -15.48 39.06
C VAL A 7 0.65 -14.32 39.48
N GLU A 8 1.90 -14.36 39.01
CA GLU A 8 2.81 -13.24 39.10
C GLU A 8 2.15 -12.09 38.34
N SER A 9 1.77 -11.05 39.06
CA SER A 9 1.36 -9.78 38.48
C SER A 9 2.39 -9.40 37.41
N PRO A 10 1.99 -9.16 36.15
CA PRO A 10 2.95 -8.94 35.07
C PRO A 10 3.85 -7.77 35.45
N SER A 11 5.14 -8.05 35.62
CA SER A 11 6.12 -7.07 36.03
C SER A 11 6.22 -5.97 34.97
N CYS A 12 6.44 -4.73 35.42
CA CYS A 12 6.63 -3.55 34.55
C CYS A 12 7.63 -3.83 33.41
N ASP A 13 8.69 -4.59 33.74
CA ASP A 13 9.76 -5.01 32.82
C ASP A 13 9.30 -5.90 31.66
N HIS A 14 8.23 -6.69 31.82
CA HIS A 14 7.72 -7.54 30.74
C HIS A 14 7.06 -6.68 29.66
N TYR A 15 6.20 -5.74 30.05
CA TYR A 15 5.55 -4.84 29.10
C TYR A 15 6.53 -3.89 28.42
N GLU A 16 7.55 -3.43 29.15
CA GLU A 16 8.61 -2.61 28.57
C GLU A 16 9.41 -3.38 27.51
N ARG A 17 9.79 -4.63 27.79
CA ARG A 17 10.47 -5.49 26.82
C ARG A 17 9.62 -5.75 25.58
N VAL A 18 8.35 -6.12 25.77
CA VAL A 18 7.41 -6.32 24.64
C VAL A 18 7.27 -5.03 23.82
N ARG A 19 7.19 -3.87 24.47
CA ARG A 19 7.11 -2.58 23.79
C ARG A 19 8.39 -2.26 23.01
N CYS A 20 9.56 -2.51 23.58
CA CYS A 20 10.85 -2.32 22.91
C CYS A 20 10.94 -3.21 21.66
N THR A 21 10.63 -4.50 21.79
CA THR A 21 10.63 -5.44 20.64
C THR A 21 9.59 -5.03 19.59
N ALA A 22 8.38 -4.65 19.99
CA ALA A 22 7.37 -4.16 19.05
C ALA A 22 7.88 -2.94 18.27
N ARG A 23 8.59 -2.02 18.94
CA ARG A 23 9.15 -0.82 18.30
C ARG A 23 10.27 -1.08 17.30
N GLU A 24 10.88 -2.26 17.31
CA GLU A 24 11.78 -2.69 16.23
C GLU A 24 11.04 -2.91 14.91
N LEU A 25 9.70 -3.04 14.91
CA LEU A 25 8.90 -3.06 13.69
C LEU A 25 8.76 -1.63 13.13
N THR A 26 9.79 -1.17 12.45
CA THR A 26 9.78 0.11 11.72
C THR A 26 9.26 -0.06 10.29
N VAL A 27 8.81 1.03 9.68
CA VAL A 27 8.36 1.07 8.29
C VAL A 27 9.48 0.62 7.34
N GLU A 28 10.71 1.05 7.59
CA GLU A 28 11.89 0.69 6.82
C GLU A 28 12.14 -0.81 6.86
N ARG A 29 12.03 -1.43 8.03
CA ARG A 29 12.22 -2.88 8.19
C ARG A 29 11.12 -3.67 7.48
N ILE A 30 9.88 -3.19 7.53
CA ILE A 30 8.76 -3.77 6.74
C ILE A 30 9.09 -3.70 5.24
N ARG A 31 9.53 -2.56 4.74
CA ARG A 31 9.88 -2.37 3.31
C ARG A 31 11.02 -3.28 2.85
N LEU A 32 11.98 -3.57 3.72
CA LEU A 32 13.12 -4.44 3.42
C LEU A 32 12.83 -5.93 3.56
N CYS A 33 11.78 -6.31 4.30
CA CYS A 33 11.43 -7.71 4.55
C CYS A 33 11.15 -8.47 3.23
N ARG A 34 11.64 -9.71 3.13
CA ARG A 34 11.44 -10.58 1.95
C ARG A 34 10.60 -11.82 2.25
N HIS A 35 10.25 -12.03 3.51
CA HIS A 35 9.55 -13.22 3.97
C HIS A 35 8.05 -12.95 4.03
N ALA A 36 7.30 -13.57 3.11
CA ALA A 36 5.84 -13.39 3.04
C ALA A 36 5.14 -13.87 4.32
N ASP A 37 5.62 -14.97 4.92
CA ASP A 37 5.04 -15.53 6.14
C ASP A 37 5.21 -14.59 7.35
N ASP A 38 6.35 -13.91 7.45
CA ASP A 38 6.60 -12.93 8.52
C ASP A 38 5.70 -11.70 8.36
N LEU A 39 5.48 -11.27 7.11
CA LEU A 39 4.57 -10.16 6.81
C LEU A 39 3.12 -10.54 7.11
N ALA A 40 2.68 -11.76 6.81
CA ALA A 40 1.35 -12.25 7.15
C ALA A 40 1.13 -12.32 8.67
N ARG A 41 2.13 -12.78 9.43
CA ARG A 41 2.11 -12.75 10.89
C ARG A 41 2.04 -11.32 11.43
N CYS A 42 2.83 -10.40 10.86
CA CYS A 42 2.78 -8.98 11.22
C CYS A 42 1.42 -8.35 10.91
N GLU A 43 0.80 -8.68 9.78
CA GLU A 43 -0.54 -8.20 9.42
C GLU A 43 -1.58 -8.67 10.43
N ALA A 44 -1.60 -9.96 10.76
CA ALA A 44 -2.52 -10.52 11.75
C ALA A 44 -2.33 -9.83 13.11
N MET A 45 -1.08 -9.68 13.54
CA MET A 45 -0.69 -9.01 14.79
C MET A 45 -1.21 -7.56 14.85
N LEU A 46 -0.99 -6.77 13.79
CA LEU A 46 -1.42 -5.36 13.72
C LEU A 46 -2.94 -5.23 13.58
N ALA A 47 -3.59 -6.09 12.81
CA ALA A 47 -5.04 -6.08 12.63
C ALA A 47 -5.80 -6.45 13.92
N GLN A 48 -5.26 -7.41 14.68
CA GLN A 48 -5.91 -7.94 15.88
C GLN A 48 -5.45 -7.25 17.17
N ALA A 49 -4.58 -6.23 17.12
CA ALA A 49 -4.03 -5.59 18.32
C ALA A 49 -5.10 -5.05 19.32
N ASN A 50 -6.32 -4.72 18.86
CA ASN A 50 -7.41 -4.29 19.76
C ASN A 50 -8.09 -5.45 20.53
N SER A 51 -7.81 -6.71 20.19
CA SER A 51 -8.50 -7.88 20.76
C SER A 51 -7.87 -8.41 22.05
N GLY A 52 -6.90 -7.69 22.63
CA GLY A 52 -6.18 -8.11 23.84
C GLY A 52 -5.24 -9.32 23.63
N TRP A 53 -5.14 -9.81 22.39
CA TRP A 53 -4.41 -11.04 22.04
C TRP A 53 -2.89 -10.92 22.16
N LEU A 54 -2.36 -9.71 22.20
CA LEU A 54 -0.93 -9.44 22.15
C LEU A 54 -0.54 -8.43 23.23
N TYR A 55 -0.44 -8.93 24.47
CA TYR A 55 0.23 -8.37 25.65
C TYR A 55 0.85 -6.94 25.53
N GLY A 56 0.07 -5.90 25.25
CA GLY A 56 0.54 -4.51 25.22
C GLY A 56 0.98 -3.95 23.85
N LEU A 57 0.73 -4.62 22.73
CA LEU A 57 0.97 -4.05 21.38
C LEU A 57 0.05 -2.87 21.06
N ASP A 58 -1.16 -2.88 21.62
CA ASP A 58 -2.07 -1.72 21.70
C ASP A 58 -1.45 -0.52 22.43
N ARG A 59 -0.51 -0.77 23.35
CA ARG A 59 0.25 0.26 24.09
C ARG A 59 1.57 0.63 23.42
N ALA A 60 2.09 -0.21 22.52
CA ALA A 60 3.34 0.03 21.82
C ALA A 60 3.20 1.06 20.70
N PHE A 61 2.02 1.07 20.04
CA PHE A 61 1.71 1.96 18.92
C PHE A 61 0.43 2.73 19.16
N THR A 62 0.45 4.00 18.78
CA THR A 62 -0.77 4.77 18.58
C THR A 62 -1.60 4.18 17.43
N ARG A 63 -2.88 4.55 17.37
CA ARG A 63 -3.77 4.15 16.28
C ARG A 63 -3.21 4.53 14.90
N ALA A 64 -2.60 5.71 14.79
CA ALA A 64 -2.01 6.21 13.55
C ALA A 64 -0.78 5.39 13.14
N GLU A 65 0.16 5.18 14.05
CA GLU A 65 1.38 4.38 13.83
C GLU A 65 1.08 2.93 13.42
N ARG A 66 0.03 2.35 14.03
CA ARG A 66 -0.45 1.02 13.66
C ARG A 66 -1.05 1.01 12.26
N GLY A 67 -1.86 2.01 11.92
CA GLY A 67 -2.45 2.14 10.59
C GLY A 67 -1.39 2.26 9.50
N GLU A 68 -0.39 3.10 9.73
CA GLU A 68 0.77 3.26 8.84
C GLU A 68 1.50 1.93 8.60
N ARG A 69 1.87 1.22 9.68
CA ARG A 69 2.55 -0.08 9.59
C ARG A 69 1.70 -1.13 8.86
N LEU A 70 0.40 -1.17 9.14
CA LEU A 70 -0.52 -2.11 8.49
C LEU A 70 -0.59 -1.87 6.97
N VAL A 71 -0.65 -0.59 6.56
CA VAL A 71 -0.61 -0.22 5.14
C VAL A 71 0.72 -0.64 4.50
N GLU A 72 1.83 -0.39 5.16
CA GLU A 72 3.16 -0.75 4.64
C GLU A 72 3.36 -2.28 4.54
N VAL A 73 2.86 -3.05 5.51
CA VAL A 73 2.88 -4.53 5.47
C VAL A 73 2.09 -5.03 4.27
N ARG A 74 0.87 -4.53 4.07
CA ARG A 74 0.02 -4.90 2.93
C ARG A 74 0.65 -4.53 1.60
N ASN A 75 1.19 -3.31 1.50
CA ASN A 75 1.91 -2.87 0.30
C ASN A 75 3.07 -3.80 0.01
N ARG A 76 3.81 -4.23 1.04
CA ARG A 76 4.95 -5.14 0.86
C ARG A 76 4.52 -6.52 0.40
N ILE A 77 3.46 -7.09 0.98
CA ILE A 77 2.89 -8.39 0.55
C ILE A 77 2.51 -8.32 -0.93
N VAL A 78 1.80 -7.26 -1.34
CA VAL A 78 1.42 -7.05 -2.75
C VAL A 78 2.64 -6.94 -3.66
N LEU A 79 3.67 -6.17 -3.26
CA LEU A 79 4.89 -6.02 -4.06
C LEU A 79 5.62 -7.36 -4.23
N LEU A 80 5.77 -8.14 -3.16
CA LEU A 80 6.38 -9.47 -3.23
C LEU A 80 5.56 -10.42 -4.11
N GLY A 81 4.23 -10.40 -4.01
CA GLY A 81 3.34 -11.17 -4.88
C GLY A 81 3.44 -10.79 -6.36
N LEU A 82 3.81 -9.54 -6.66
CA LEU A 82 4.09 -9.05 -8.02
C LEU A 82 5.54 -9.29 -8.47
N GLY A 83 6.38 -9.91 -7.64
CA GLY A 83 7.82 -10.08 -7.92
C GLY A 83 8.62 -8.78 -7.91
N ARG A 84 8.14 -7.73 -7.22
CA ARG A 84 8.74 -6.39 -7.20
C ARG A 84 9.38 -6.08 -5.86
N ALA A 85 10.57 -5.47 -5.91
CA ALA A 85 11.26 -4.99 -4.72
C ALA A 85 10.75 -3.61 -4.25
N ALA A 86 10.18 -2.81 -5.16
CA ALA A 86 9.71 -1.45 -4.88
C ALA A 86 8.47 -1.11 -5.74
N PRO A 87 7.65 -0.12 -5.32
CA PRO A 87 6.59 0.43 -6.15
C PRO A 87 7.12 0.94 -7.48
N ARG A 88 6.30 0.86 -8.54
CA ARG A 88 6.65 1.49 -9.81
C ARG A 88 6.66 3.00 -9.61
N THR A 89 7.72 3.67 -10.04
CA THR A 89 7.71 5.13 -10.14
C THR A 89 6.55 5.54 -11.04
N LYS A 90 5.75 6.53 -10.60
CA LYS A 90 4.73 7.10 -11.48
C LYS A 90 5.46 7.65 -12.70
N GLY A 91 5.08 7.17 -13.88
CA GLY A 91 5.61 7.67 -15.14
C GLY A 91 5.19 9.13 -15.37
N PRO A 92 5.69 9.77 -16.43
CA PRO A 92 5.18 11.06 -16.85
C PRO A 92 3.66 10.99 -17.01
N ARG A 93 2.98 12.11 -16.75
CA ARG A 93 1.54 12.20 -17.03
C ARG A 93 1.33 11.82 -18.49
N LEU A 94 0.26 11.06 -18.76
CA LEU A 94 -0.12 10.70 -20.12
C LEU A 94 -0.27 12.00 -20.93
N ASP A 95 0.51 12.15 -21.98
CA ASP A 95 0.38 13.23 -22.95
C ASP A 95 -0.35 12.70 -24.20
N PRO A 96 -1.63 13.02 -24.38
CA PRO A 96 -2.39 12.63 -25.56
C PRO A 96 -1.73 13.02 -26.89
N ALA A 97 -0.97 14.13 -26.93
CA ALA A 97 -0.34 14.61 -28.16
C ALA A 97 0.79 13.69 -28.65
N SER A 98 1.46 13.00 -27.73
CA SER A 98 2.52 12.04 -28.04
C SER A 98 2.01 10.68 -28.53
N LEU A 99 0.70 10.42 -28.45
CA LEU A 99 0.15 9.10 -28.78
C LEU A 99 0.01 8.90 -30.30
N PRO A 100 0.35 7.70 -30.82
CA PRO A 100 -0.08 7.26 -32.15
C PRO A 100 -1.62 7.24 -32.27
N ASP A 101 -2.14 7.44 -33.47
CA ASP A 101 -3.60 7.51 -33.71
C ASP A 101 -4.34 6.23 -33.31
N ASP A 102 -3.75 5.06 -33.55
CA ASP A 102 -4.34 3.76 -33.20
C ASP A 102 -4.39 3.56 -31.67
N ALA A 103 -3.33 3.96 -30.96
CA ALA A 103 -3.27 3.95 -29.51
C ALA A 103 -4.28 4.93 -28.90
N LEU A 104 -4.42 6.13 -29.48
CA LEU A 104 -5.39 7.14 -29.08
C LEU A 104 -6.83 6.60 -29.20
N LEU A 105 -7.17 5.99 -30.34
CA LEU A 105 -8.49 5.38 -30.58
C LEU A 105 -8.78 4.24 -29.60
N ARG A 106 -7.81 3.35 -29.39
CA ARG A 106 -7.95 2.21 -28.46
C ARG A 106 -8.19 2.70 -27.03
N LEU A 107 -7.42 3.69 -26.58
CA LEU A 107 -7.56 4.25 -25.23
C LEU A 107 -8.89 4.97 -25.04
N ILE A 108 -9.41 5.68 -26.04
CA ILE A 108 -10.76 6.29 -25.96
C ILE A 108 -11.83 5.23 -25.70
N GLN A 109 -11.66 4.01 -26.21
CA GLN A 109 -12.62 2.91 -26.08
C GLN A 109 -12.48 2.14 -24.76
N SER A 110 -11.25 1.97 -24.24
CA SER A 110 -10.97 1.07 -23.12
C SER A 110 -10.61 1.74 -21.80
N HIS A 111 -10.35 3.06 -21.78
CA HIS A 111 -9.86 3.73 -20.57
C HIS A 111 -10.99 3.94 -19.55
N ALA A 112 -10.75 3.56 -18.29
CA ALA A 112 -11.75 3.59 -17.22
C ALA A 112 -12.01 5.01 -16.67
N ASP A 113 -11.02 5.91 -16.75
CA ASP A 113 -11.16 7.28 -16.27
C ASP A 113 -11.85 8.19 -17.32
N PRO A 114 -13.04 8.74 -17.02
CA PRO A 114 -13.77 9.60 -17.95
C PRO A 114 -13.05 10.93 -18.25
N GLN A 115 -12.27 11.48 -17.31
CA GLN A 115 -11.53 12.73 -17.54
C GLN A 115 -10.43 12.53 -18.57
N VAL A 116 -9.74 11.39 -18.50
CA VAL A 116 -8.75 11.01 -19.51
C VAL A 116 -9.41 10.80 -20.87
N VAL A 117 -10.57 10.14 -20.94
CA VAL A 117 -11.31 9.94 -22.20
C VAL A 117 -11.69 11.27 -22.85
N VAL A 118 -12.13 12.28 -22.07
CA VAL A 118 -12.43 13.63 -22.58
C VAL A 118 -11.19 14.26 -23.20
N ALA A 119 -10.04 14.22 -22.50
CA ALA A 119 -8.79 14.77 -23.01
C ALA A 119 -8.34 14.08 -24.31
N LEU A 120 -8.45 12.75 -24.40
CA LEU A 120 -8.11 11.98 -25.60
C LEU A 120 -9.05 12.30 -26.78
N ARG A 121 -10.35 12.50 -26.53
CA ARG A 121 -11.32 12.91 -27.55
C ARG A 121 -11.05 14.32 -28.08
N ALA A 122 -10.66 15.25 -27.20
CA ALA A 122 -10.27 16.60 -27.60
C ALA A 122 -9.01 16.59 -28.50
N GLU A 123 -8.02 15.77 -28.17
CA GLU A 123 -6.85 15.49 -29.02
C GLU A 123 -7.28 15.04 -30.41
N ARG A 124 -8.12 13.99 -30.46
CA ARG A 124 -8.57 13.40 -31.72
C ARG A 124 -9.29 14.44 -32.57
N GLN A 125 -10.15 15.24 -31.96
CA GLN A 125 -10.89 16.29 -32.66
C GLN A 125 -9.93 17.34 -33.24
N ARG A 126 -8.91 17.74 -32.48
CA ARG A 126 -7.88 18.66 -32.97
C ARG A 126 -7.12 18.08 -34.17
N ARG A 127 -6.69 16.81 -34.12
CA ARG A 127 -6.02 16.16 -35.27
C ARG A 127 -6.90 16.13 -36.52
N LEU A 128 -8.18 15.79 -36.36
CA LEU A 128 -9.14 15.79 -37.47
C LEU A 128 -9.28 17.18 -38.08
N GLN A 129 -9.41 18.22 -37.26
CA GLN A 129 -9.48 19.62 -37.72
C GLN A 129 -8.21 20.07 -38.44
N THR A 130 -7.03 19.64 -37.98
CA THR A 130 -5.76 19.91 -38.67
C THR A 130 -5.71 19.26 -40.06
N ILE A 131 -6.24 18.04 -40.19
CA ILE A 131 -6.25 17.29 -41.47
C ILE A 131 -7.30 17.84 -42.44
N THR A 132 -8.50 18.21 -41.95
CA THR A 132 -9.60 18.67 -42.82
C THR A 132 -9.54 20.17 -43.14
N GLY A 133 -8.62 20.93 -42.52
CA GLY A 133 -8.62 22.40 -42.56
C GLY A 133 -9.84 23.00 -41.83
N PRO A 134 -9.85 24.32 -41.55
CA PRO A 134 -11.03 24.98 -41.00
C PRO A 134 -12.18 24.84 -42.01
N LYS A 135 -13.31 24.30 -41.56
CA LYS A 135 -14.55 24.31 -42.32
C LYS A 135 -14.96 25.78 -42.52
N PRO A 136 -15.28 26.24 -43.75
CA PRO A 136 -15.72 27.60 -43.99
C PRO A 136 -16.99 27.96 -43.21
#